data_AF-A0A3D4I281-F1
#
_entry.id   AF-A0A3D4I281-F1
#
_cell.length_a   1.000
_cell.length_b   1.000
_cell.length_c   1.000
_cell.angle_alpha   90.00
_cell.angle_beta   90.00
_cell.angle_gamma   90.00
#
_symmetry.space_group_name_H-M   'P 1'
#
loop_
_entity.id
_entity.type
_entity.pdbx_description
1 polymer ?
#
loop_
_entity_poly.entity_id
_entity_poly.type
_entity_poly.pdbx_seq_one_letter_code
_entity_poly.pdbx_strand_id
1 'polypeptide(L)'
;KSVTVTSGSTVDVLNITRKEKTSSKSSSSGSTPEYTYTVTGNNGKKLNYDSGFTSFYNKVSATEILEDASEKPSGSPALTLEYTYFDSSNKDKVEFYDTGDRRYTVVLNGNVFGKVTVDDINTIKSETSSVEGG
;
A
#
# COMPACT_ATOMS: atom_id res chain seq x y z
N LYS A 1 11.16 -5.90 1.40
CA LYS A 1 10.44 -4.72 0.86
C LYS A 1 9.27 -4.43 1.76
N SER A 2 8.64 -3.27 1.65
CA SER A 2 7.69 -2.85 2.66
C SER A 2 6.61 -1.94 2.10
N VAL A 3 5.47 -1.96 2.78
CA VAL A 3 4.47 -0.89 2.76
C VAL A 3 4.38 -0.38 4.19
N THR A 4 4.63 0.92 4.37
CA THR A 4 4.45 1.62 5.64
C THR A 4 3.16 2.44 5.55
N VAL A 5 2.23 2.16 6.46
CA VAL A 5 0.96 2.85 6.58
C VAL A 5 1.02 3.75 7.81
N THR A 6 0.81 5.05 7.64
CA THR A 6 0.72 6.00 8.76
C THR A 6 -0.68 6.61 8.80
N SER A 7 -1.41 6.37 9.88
CA SER A 7 -2.76 6.90 10.11
C SER A 7 -2.80 7.60 11.47
N GLY A 8 -2.77 8.93 11.46
CA GLY A 8 -2.58 9.71 12.70
C GLY A 8 -1.23 9.39 13.34
N SER A 9 -1.25 8.93 14.59
CA SER A 9 -0.04 8.52 15.33
C SER A 9 0.34 7.05 15.13
N THR A 10 -0.51 6.25 14.49
CA THR A 10 -0.26 4.83 14.28
C THR A 10 0.60 4.63 13.03
N VAL A 11 1.63 3.81 13.16
CA VAL A 11 2.52 3.40 12.06
C VAL A 11 2.56 1.88 12.00
N ASP A 12 2.10 1.34 10.88
CA ASP A 12 2.11 -0.09 10.58
C ASP A 12 3.07 -0.38 9.44
N VAL A 13 3.96 -1.36 9.63
CA VAL A 13 4.98 -1.73 8.64
C VAL A 13 4.77 -3.17 8.19
N LEU A 14 4.19 -3.32 7.00
CA LEU A 14 4.01 -4.60 6.33
C LEU A 14 5.29 -4.92 5.55
N ASN A 15 6.10 -5.83 6.08
CA ASN A 15 7.35 -6.26 5.47
C ASN A 15 7.12 -7.50 4.61
N ILE A 16 7.33 -7.35 3.30
CA ILE A 16 7.17 -8.41 2.31
C ILE A 16 8.54 -8.95 1.91
N THR A 17 8.66 -10.27 1.94
CA THR A 17 9.79 -11.01 1.39
C THR A 17 9.32 -11.96 0.31
N ARG A 18 10.14 -12.15 -0.72
CA ARG A 18 9.88 -13.11 -1.79
C ARG A 18 11.03 -14.11 -1.88
N LYS A 19 10.72 -15.37 -2.18
CA LYS A 19 11.70 -16.43 -2.45
C LYS A 19 11.37 -17.06 -3.79
N GLU A 20 12.34 -17.09 -4.70
CA GLU A 20 12.17 -17.73 -6.00
C GLU A 20 11.90 -19.23 -5.80
N LYS A 21 10.90 -19.75 -6.50
CA LYS A 21 10.60 -21.19 -6.47
C LYS A 21 11.70 -21.93 -7.19
N THR A 22 12.18 -23.02 -6.61
CA THR A 22 13.26 -23.86 -7.19
C THR A 22 12.86 -24.49 -8.52
N SER A 23 11.56 -24.64 -8.80
CA SER A 23 11.02 -25.12 -10.07
C SER A 23 11.09 -24.10 -11.22
N SER A 24 11.48 -22.84 -10.96
CA SER A 24 11.60 -21.79 -11.98
C SER A 24 12.89 -21.87 -12.82
N LYS A 25 13.79 -22.82 -12.53
CA LYS A 25 15.02 -23.00 -13.30
C LYS A 25 14.72 -23.73 -14.61
N SER A 26 14.69 -22.92 -15.67
CA SER A 26 14.45 -23.25 -17.07
C SER A 26 15.09 -24.56 -17.55
N SER A 27 14.25 -25.47 -18.07
CA SER A 27 14.57 -26.18 -19.31
C SER A 27 14.01 -25.35 -20.47
N SER A 28 14.91 -24.67 -21.18
CA SER A 28 14.72 -24.09 -22.53
C SER A 28 13.35 -23.47 -22.85
N SER A 29 13.15 -22.18 -22.51
CA SER A 29 12.35 -21.18 -23.24
C SER A 29 11.79 -20.13 -22.27
N GLY A 30 12.34 -18.91 -22.28
CA GLY A 30 11.68 -17.65 -21.86
C GLY A 30 10.86 -17.61 -20.56
N SER A 31 11.17 -18.42 -19.54
CA SER A 31 10.29 -18.55 -18.37
C SER A 31 10.44 -17.36 -17.41
N THR A 32 9.34 -16.71 -17.06
CA THR A 32 9.27 -15.68 -16.00
C THR A 32 9.47 -16.36 -14.64
N PRO A 33 10.37 -15.86 -13.77
CA PRO A 33 10.59 -16.46 -12.46
C PRO A 33 9.32 -16.42 -11.60
N GLU A 34 9.02 -17.53 -10.91
CA GLU A 34 7.93 -17.61 -9.95
C GLU A 34 8.44 -17.41 -8.52
N TYR A 35 7.65 -16.74 -7.68
CA TYR A 35 8.01 -16.44 -6.30
C TYR A 35 6.94 -16.90 -5.31
N THR A 36 7.38 -17.35 -4.13
CA THR A 36 6.55 -17.44 -2.93
C THR A 36 6.77 -16.19 -2.09
N TYR A 37 5.69 -15.61 -1.59
CA TYR A 37 5.72 -14.40 -0.79
C TYR A 37 5.32 -14.68 0.66
N THR A 38 5.92 -13.93 1.58
CA THR A 38 5.53 -13.90 2.99
C THR A 38 5.50 -12.47 3.48
N VAL A 39 4.67 -12.20 4.48
CA VAL A 39 4.52 -10.88 5.10
C VAL A 39 4.69 -10.98 6.62
N THR A 40 5.38 -10.00 7.19
CA THR A 40 5.42 -9.76 8.63
C THR A 40 5.02 -8.33 8.94
N GLY A 41 4.19 -8.15 9.97
CA GLY A 41 3.79 -6.84 10.47
C GLY A 41 4.73 -6.28 11.51
N ASN A 42 4.17 -5.37 12.31
CA ASN A 42 4.86 -4.76 13.43
C ASN A 42 5.42 -5.82 14.41
N ASN A 43 6.58 -5.50 14.99
CA ASN A 43 7.31 -6.38 15.92
C ASN A 43 7.66 -7.77 15.36
N GLY A 44 7.69 -7.93 14.02
CA GLY A 44 8.01 -9.20 13.37
C GLY A 44 6.87 -10.23 13.39
N LYS A 45 5.63 -9.81 13.71
CA LYS A 45 4.46 -10.69 13.71
C LYS A 45 4.24 -11.31 12.32
N LYS A 46 4.14 -12.63 12.24
CA LYS A 46 3.79 -13.31 10.98
C LYS A 46 2.33 -13.02 10.62
N LEU A 47 2.09 -12.51 9.42
CA LEU A 47 0.74 -12.21 8.91
C LEU A 47 0.37 -13.16 7.78
N ASN A 48 -0.92 -13.21 7.42
CA ASN A 48 -1.39 -13.97 6.28
C ASN A 48 -1.19 -13.19 4.98
N TYR A 49 -0.38 -13.73 4.06
CA TYR A 49 -0.13 -13.11 2.77
C TYR A 49 -1.36 -13.20 1.84
N ASP A 50 -1.93 -14.39 1.69
CA ASP A 50 -2.95 -14.68 0.68
C ASP A 50 -4.30 -14.05 1.03
N SER A 51 -4.76 -14.16 2.27
CA SER A 51 -6.06 -13.62 2.67
C SER A 51 -5.97 -12.25 3.36
N GLY A 52 -4.81 -11.91 3.93
CA GLY A 52 -4.61 -10.63 4.64
C GLY A 52 -4.01 -9.57 3.73
N PHE A 53 -2.71 -9.70 3.44
CA PHE A 53 -1.97 -8.70 2.67
C PHE A 53 -2.53 -8.49 1.26
N THR A 54 -2.95 -9.55 0.57
CA THR A 54 -3.53 -9.44 -0.77
C THR A 54 -4.87 -8.70 -0.75
N SER A 55 -5.69 -8.87 0.31
CA SER A 55 -6.93 -8.09 0.48
C SER A 55 -6.63 -6.60 0.61
N PHE A 56 -5.74 -6.24 1.53
CA PHE A 56 -5.26 -4.86 1.70
C PHE A 56 -4.73 -4.28 0.39
N TYR A 57 -3.83 -5.00 -0.29
CA TYR A 57 -3.24 -4.57 -1.56
C TYR A 57 -4.30 -4.32 -2.64
N ASN A 58 -5.27 -5.22 -2.76
CA ASN A 58 -6.35 -5.08 -3.73
C ASN A 58 -7.21 -3.85 -3.45
N LYS A 59 -7.50 -3.53 -2.18
CA LYS A 59 -8.28 -2.33 -1.82
C LYS A 59 -7.52 -1.03 -2.10
N VAL A 60 -6.23 -0.98 -1.78
CA VAL A 60 -5.38 0.16 -2.15
C VAL A 60 -5.35 0.33 -3.67
N SER A 61 -5.16 -0.76 -4.42
CA SER A 61 -5.06 -0.72 -5.89
C SER A 61 -6.38 -0.39 -6.59
N ALA A 62 -7.53 -0.68 -5.94
CA ALA A 62 -8.85 -0.39 -6.46
C ALA A 62 -9.33 1.04 -6.14
N THR A 63 -8.51 1.86 -5.49
CA THR A 63 -8.88 3.25 -5.19
C THR A 63 -8.90 4.08 -6.48
N GLU A 64 -10.04 4.70 -6.77
CA GLU A 64 -10.26 5.47 -7.99
C GLU A 64 -10.30 6.97 -7.72
N ILE A 65 -9.64 7.75 -8.59
CA ILE A 65 -9.78 9.21 -8.61
C ILE A 65 -11.15 9.55 -9.19
N LEU A 66 -11.95 10.30 -8.44
CA LEU A 66 -13.34 10.62 -8.78
C LEU A 66 -13.55 12.09 -9.14
N GLU A 67 -12.66 12.97 -8.71
CA GLU A 67 -12.69 14.40 -9.02
C GLU A 67 -11.26 14.90 -9.23
N ASP A 68 -11.12 15.91 -10.08
CA ASP A 68 -9.85 16.62 -10.23
C ASP A 68 -9.52 17.44 -8.97
N ALA A 69 -8.23 17.61 -8.72
CA ALA A 69 -7.70 18.54 -7.75
C ALA A 69 -6.40 19.13 -8.31
N SER A 70 -6.23 20.45 -8.16
CA SER A 70 -5.06 21.16 -8.68
C SER A 70 -4.09 21.60 -7.59
N GLU A 71 -4.53 21.64 -6.34
CA GLU A 71 -3.77 22.20 -5.23
C GLU A 71 -3.55 21.17 -4.13
N LYS A 72 -2.36 21.16 -3.55
CA LYS A 72 -2.03 20.35 -2.38
C LYS A 72 -2.59 21.03 -1.13
N PRO A 73 -3.46 20.37 -0.35
CA PRO A 73 -3.96 20.95 0.89
C PRO A 73 -2.83 21.21 1.90
N SER A 74 -2.98 22.29 2.67
CA SER A 74 -2.09 22.58 3.80
C SER A 74 -2.29 21.61 4.96
N GLY A 75 -1.29 21.47 5.82
CA GLY A 75 -1.36 20.64 7.02
C GLY A 75 -0.75 19.24 6.82
N SER A 76 -1.12 18.33 7.71
CA SER A 76 -0.61 16.95 7.70
C SER A 76 -1.59 16.01 6.99
N PRO A 77 -1.09 15.00 6.26
CA PRO A 77 -1.95 13.98 5.68
C PRO A 77 -2.62 13.16 6.77
N ALA A 78 -3.87 12.76 6.53
CA ALA A 78 -4.67 11.92 7.41
C ALA A 78 -4.39 10.42 7.22
N LEU A 79 -3.81 10.05 6.07
CA LEU A 79 -3.26 8.73 5.78
C LEU A 79 -2.03 8.90 4.88
N THR A 80 -0.96 8.14 5.13
CA THR A 80 0.20 8.04 4.24
C THR A 80 0.52 6.59 3.96
N LEU A 81 0.82 6.27 2.71
CA LEU A 81 1.36 4.98 2.26
C LEU A 81 2.75 5.24 1.67
N GLU A 82 3.80 4.69 2.26
CA GLU A 82 5.14 4.66 1.66
C GLU A 82 5.50 3.23 1.30
N TYR A 83 5.90 2.97 0.05
CA TYR A 83 6.20 1.60 -0.40
C TYR A 83 7.51 1.48 -1.17
N THR A 84 8.14 0.32 -1.05
CA THR A 84 9.43 -0.02 -1.70
C THR A 84 9.31 -1.25 -2.60
N TYR A 85 10.09 -1.30 -3.67
CA TYR A 85 9.96 -2.32 -4.73
C TYR A 85 11.06 -3.34 -4.72
N PHE A 86 10.78 -4.62 -4.98
CA PHE A 86 11.83 -5.67 -4.99
C PHE A 86 12.98 -5.36 -5.95
N ASP A 87 12.65 -4.79 -7.11
CA ASP A 87 13.57 -4.63 -8.24
C ASP A 87 14.08 -3.19 -8.41
N SER A 88 13.81 -2.31 -7.44
CA SER A 88 14.27 -0.93 -7.46
C SER A 88 14.66 -0.43 -6.06
N SER A 89 15.60 0.52 -6.01
CA SER A 89 15.90 1.30 -4.80
C SER A 89 14.94 2.47 -4.58
N ASN A 90 14.08 2.76 -5.56
CA ASN A 90 13.09 3.82 -5.45
C ASN A 90 12.05 3.49 -4.37
N LYS A 91 11.42 4.55 -3.90
CA LYS A 91 10.26 4.50 -3.02
C LYS A 91 9.24 5.52 -3.51
N ASP A 92 7.98 5.17 -3.34
CA ASP A 92 6.87 6.07 -3.61
C ASP A 92 6.13 6.34 -2.31
N LYS A 93 5.62 7.57 -2.19
CA LYS A 93 4.81 8.01 -1.07
C LYS A 93 3.50 8.60 -1.58
N VAL A 94 2.40 8.01 -1.17
CA VAL A 94 1.04 8.51 -1.38
C VAL A 94 0.54 9.12 -0.08
N GLU A 95 0.08 10.36 -0.15
CA GLU A 95 -0.45 11.13 0.97
C GLU A 95 -1.91 11.46 0.69
N PHE A 96 -2.78 11.23 1.66
CA PHE A 96 -4.21 11.52 1.57
C PHE A 96 -4.56 12.62 2.57
N TYR A 97 -4.95 13.78 2.03
CA TYR A 97 -5.31 14.96 2.80
C TYR A 97 -6.82 15.06 2.90
N ASP A 98 -7.36 15.10 4.12
CA ASP A 98 -8.79 15.36 4.32
C ASP A 98 -9.10 16.79 3.84
N THR A 99 -10.08 16.90 2.94
CA THR A 99 -10.51 18.18 2.37
C THR A 99 -11.93 18.56 2.78
N GLY A 100 -12.53 17.83 3.73
CA GLY A 100 -13.95 17.96 4.06
C GLY A 100 -14.84 17.28 3.01
N ASP A 101 -16.15 17.42 3.18
CA ASP A 101 -17.18 16.91 2.26
C ASP A 101 -17.01 15.44 1.86
N ARG A 102 -16.51 14.61 2.77
CA ARG A 102 -16.28 13.17 2.56
C ARG A 102 -15.28 12.86 1.42
N ARG A 103 -14.35 13.78 1.15
CA ARG A 103 -13.32 13.67 0.10
C ARG A 103 -11.92 13.85 0.65
N TYR A 104 -10.97 13.14 0.04
CA TYR A 104 -9.54 13.28 0.32
C TYR A 104 -8.80 13.64 -0.96
N THR A 105 -7.91 14.62 -0.90
CA THR A 105 -6.97 14.89 -2.00
C THR A 105 -5.77 13.95 -1.92
N VAL A 106 -5.46 13.31 -3.05
CA VAL A 106 -4.34 12.37 -3.20
C VAL A 106 -3.13 13.11 -3.74
N VAL A 107 -2.00 12.94 -3.05
CA VAL A 107 -0.70 13.47 -3.48
C VAL A 107 0.29 12.32 -3.56
N LEU A 108 0.80 12.03 -4.76
CA LEU A 108 1.84 11.02 -4.98
C LEU A 108 3.17 11.71 -5.26
N ASN A 109 4.17 11.46 -4.41
CA ASN A 109 5.51 12.02 -4.52
C ASN A 109 5.52 13.56 -4.66
N GLY A 110 4.59 14.23 -3.99
CA GLY A 110 4.43 15.69 -4.03
C GLY A 110 3.54 16.22 -5.15
N ASN A 111 3.14 15.38 -6.12
CA ASN A 111 2.24 15.76 -7.20
C ASN A 111 0.78 15.47 -6.82
N VAL A 112 -0.13 16.41 -7.07
CA VAL A 112 -1.57 16.25 -6.82
C VAL A 112 -2.18 15.43 -7.96
N PHE A 113 -2.99 14.41 -7.63
CA PHE A 113 -3.62 13.52 -8.61
C PHE A 113 -5.13 13.67 -8.72
N GLY A 114 -5.79 14.19 -7.67
CA GLY A 114 -7.24 14.32 -7.63
C GLY A 114 -7.80 13.94 -6.27
N LYS A 115 -9.09 13.66 -6.21
CA LYS A 115 -9.80 13.29 -4.98
C LYS A 115 -10.38 11.89 -5.01
N VAL A 116 -10.37 11.26 -3.85
CA VAL A 116 -10.98 9.94 -3.56
C VAL A 116 -12.06 10.09 -2.49
N THR A 117 -12.87 9.06 -2.27
CA THR A 117 -13.90 9.11 -1.22
C THR A 117 -13.30 8.82 0.16
N VAL A 118 -13.98 9.31 1.20
CA VAL A 118 -13.72 8.88 2.59
C VAL A 118 -13.91 7.37 2.78
N ASP A 119 -14.80 6.74 1.99
CA ASP A 119 -15.10 5.32 2.12
C ASP A 119 -13.92 4.46 1.65
N ASP A 120 -13.20 4.89 0.60
CA ASP A 120 -11.94 4.26 0.16
C ASP A 120 -10.88 4.34 1.26
N ILE A 121 -10.72 5.53 1.86
CA ILE A 121 -9.74 5.76 2.92
C ILE A 121 -10.07 4.95 4.18
N ASN A 122 -11.34 4.88 4.56
CA ASN A 122 -11.80 4.08 5.68
C ASN A 122 -11.57 2.59 5.42
N THR A 123 -11.81 2.13 4.19
CA THR A 123 -11.57 0.75 3.78
C THR A 123 -10.08 0.42 3.90
N ILE A 124 -9.18 1.27 3.39
CA ILE A 124 -7.73 1.06 3.50
C ILE A 124 -7.29 0.98 4.97
N LYS A 125 -7.78 1.88 5.83
CA LYS A 125 -7.49 1.86 7.27
C LYS A 125 -8.00 0.58 7.95
N SER A 126 -9.21 0.14 7.59
CA SER A 126 -9.80 -1.08 8.10
C SER A 126 -8.99 -2.31 7.70
N GLU A 127 -8.65 -2.44 6.41
CA GLU A 127 -7.85 -3.57 5.91
C GLU A 127 -6.44 -3.59 6.52
N THR A 128 -5.83 -2.42 6.73
CA THR A 128 -4.54 -2.32 7.44
C THR A 128 -4.65 -2.86 8.86
N SER A 129 -5.71 -2.48 9.57
CA SER A 129 -5.97 -2.97 10.93
C SER A 129 -6.27 -4.48 10.95
N SER A 130 -7.01 -4.99 9.96
CA SER A 130 -7.32 -6.41 9.83
C SER A 130 -6.06 -7.24 9.55
N VAL A 131 -5.18 -6.79 8.64
CA VAL A 131 -3.96 -7.53 8.32
C VAL A 131 -2.98 -7.53 9.50
N GLU A 132 -2.79 -6.40 10.18
CA GLU A 132 -1.95 -6.33 11.40
C GLU A 132 -2.59 -7.06 12.58
N GLY A 133 -3.93 -7.12 12.64
CA GLY A 133 -4.71 -7.88 13.60
C GLY A 133 -4.44 -9.39 13.57
N GLY A 134 -4.09 -9.92 12.39
CA GLY A 134 -3.71 -11.33 12.16
C GLY A 134 -4.90 -12.26 12.08
#